data_AF-A0AAJ4R5G4-F1
#
_entry.id   AF-A0AAJ4R5G4-F1
#
_cell.length_a   1.000
_cell.length_b   1.000
_cell.length_c   1.000
_cell.angle_alpha   90.00
_cell.angle_beta   90.00
_cell.angle_gamma   90.00
#
_symmetry.space_group_name_H-M   'P 1'
#
loop_
_entity.id
_entity.type
_entity.pdbx_description
1 polymer ?
#
loop_
_entity_poly.entity_id
_entity_poly.type
_entity_poly.pdbx_seq_one_letter_code
_entity_poly.pdbx_strand_id
1 'polypeptide(L)'
;MNISVLVDYVLIALVGGVGSILANRGIAVFNDGLRPIMPEYLEGKIDRKELAATSFAVSFGLIIGFGIPVSIGSTILVAHSILLAADIIGTWTPANKWGTALAGVVGAVYGVGLLFGLSFIVSAFKMLPVNFLGALSLLGGPILLAFCAFPALAVASQHGAKKGMITFGATFVAYLLATKFGVFSVGNGIKITLNPIGMSLLVAMLFMLYFAAQIKGEGTSNASLVNVFSARVSRIKKNWIWLSIMGGLITAASSVLIIAVDVLPQQLLVKGQVMEAAIATLARAIGFIPLVFSTAIVTGVYGMAGTTIIFAIGLLLKGNPIVAFIAGFVWMWIEVQALAGTAKGLDKFPGLRDMGEHIRTSLTDTIAIALLIGAALACNKMAPNLGYFWVIGVWLLNKKLKKPLVDMAVGPIAAIALGILLNLLRIVHLF
;
A
#
# COMPACT_ATOMS: atom_id res chain seq x y z
N MET A 1 -29.22 -7.51 6.99
CA MET A 1 -27.80 -7.12 6.95
C MET A 1 -27.55 -6.22 8.15
N ASN A 2 -26.50 -6.45 8.95
CA ASN A 2 -26.19 -5.63 10.13
C ASN A 2 -25.80 -4.19 9.68
N ILE A 3 -26.11 -3.17 10.48
CA ILE A 3 -25.84 -1.76 10.16
C ILE A 3 -24.33 -1.53 9.92
N SER A 4 -23.47 -2.20 10.70
CA SER A 4 -22.02 -2.15 10.51
C SER A 4 -21.58 -2.61 9.12
N VAL A 5 -22.11 -3.74 8.66
CA VAL A 5 -21.82 -4.29 7.33
C VAL A 5 -22.29 -3.35 6.23
N LEU A 6 -23.46 -2.71 6.39
CA LEU A 6 -23.94 -1.73 5.42
C LEU A 6 -22.99 -0.52 5.31
N VAL A 7 -22.49 -0.02 6.43
CA VAL A 7 -21.53 1.09 6.45
C VAL A 7 -20.25 0.72 5.70
N ASP A 8 -19.74 -0.50 5.88
CA ASP A 8 -18.54 -0.97 5.18
C ASP A 8 -18.72 -0.96 3.65
N TYR A 9 -19.85 -1.49 3.17
CA TYR A 9 -20.19 -1.47 1.74
C TYR A 9 -20.32 -0.05 1.19
N VAL A 10 -20.98 0.85 1.94
CA VAL A 10 -21.14 2.25 1.52
C VAL A 10 -19.79 2.96 1.45
N LEU A 11 -18.93 2.79 2.46
CA LEU A 11 -17.60 3.41 2.47
C LEU A 11 -16.74 2.92 1.31
N ILE A 12 -16.71 1.62 1.06
CA ILE A 12 -15.95 1.04 -0.06
C ILE A 12 -16.52 1.46 -1.41
N ALA A 13 -17.85 1.53 -1.56
CA ALA A 13 -18.49 2.07 -2.76
C ALA A 13 -18.06 3.52 -3.02
N LEU A 14 -18.05 4.35 -1.98
CA LEU A 14 -17.65 5.75 -2.08
C LEU A 14 -16.15 5.90 -2.41
N VAL A 15 -15.28 5.10 -1.78
CA VAL A 15 -13.84 5.07 -2.08
C VAL A 15 -13.59 4.69 -3.55
N GLY A 16 -14.22 3.61 -4.03
CA GLY A 16 -14.09 3.18 -5.43
C GLY A 16 -14.67 4.18 -6.43
N GLY A 17 -15.84 4.73 -6.13
CA GLY A 17 -16.52 5.69 -6.99
C GLY A 17 -15.82 7.04 -7.08
N VAL A 18 -15.49 7.66 -5.94
CA VAL A 18 -14.77 8.95 -5.92
C VAL A 18 -13.35 8.78 -6.47
N GLY A 19 -12.65 7.70 -6.16
CA GLY A 19 -11.35 7.39 -6.74
C GLY A 19 -11.42 7.33 -8.28
N SER A 20 -12.43 6.66 -8.82
CA SER A 20 -12.62 6.54 -10.28
C SER A 20 -12.95 7.88 -10.93
N ILE A 21 -13.72 8.74 -10.26
CA ILE A 21 -13.99 10.13 -10.70
C ILE A 21 -12.70 10.95 -10.73
N LEU A 22 -11.85 10.84 -9.70
CA LEU A 22 -10.58 11.55 -9.64
C LEU A 22 -9.63 11.15 -10.77
N ALA A 23 -9.51 9.85 -11.03
CA ALA A 23 -8.71 9.30 -12.11
C ALA A 23 -9.28 9.72 -13.49
N ASN A 24 -10.60 9.64 -13.67
CA ASN A 24 -11.26 10.03 -14.91
C ASN A 24 -10.97 11.50 -15.28
N ARG A 25 -11.04 12.40 -14.29
CA ARG A 25 -10.81 13.84 -14.44
C ARG A 25 -9.32 14.22 -14.45
N GLY A 26 -8.42 13.27 -14.26
CA GLY A 26 -6.99 13.52 -14.13
C GLY A 26 -6.66 14.49 -12.98
N ILE A 27 -7.35 14.34 -11.86
CA ILE A 27 -7.09 15.11 -10.62
C ILE A 27 -6.10 14.34 -9.74
N ALA A 28 -6.35 13.04 -9.57
CA ALA A 28 -5.47 12.16 -8.80
C ALA A 28 -5.49 10.74 -9.38
N VAL A 29 -4.36 10.04 -9.21
CA VAL A 29 -4.21 8.61 -9.51
C VAL A 29 -3.49 7.94 -8.35
N PHE A 30 -3.73 6.65 -8.14
CA PHE A 30 -3.10 5.91 -7.05
C PHE A 30 -1.77 5.30 -7.51
N ASN A 31 -1.73 4.74 -8.71
CA ASN A 31 -0.53 4.11 -9.25
C ASN A 31 0.57 5.15 -9.52
N ASP A 32 1.69 5.02 -8.80
CA ASP A 32 2.86 5.88 -9.00
C ASP A 32 3.45 5.74 -10.41
N GLY A 33 3.30 4.58 -11.07
CA GLY A 33 3.73 4.39 -12.46
C GLY A 33 2.82 5.06 -13.49
N LEU A 34 1.55 5.31 -13.15
CA LEU A 34 0.61 6.02 -14.02
C LEU A 34 0.78 7.53 -13.92
N ARG A 35 1.13 8.05 -12.74
CA ARG A 35 1.21 9.50 -12.46
C ARG A 35 2.13 10.25 -13.45
N PRO A 36 3.35 9.77 -13.78
CA PRO A 36 4.23 10.40 -14.78
C PRO A 36 3.68 10.43 -16.21
N ILE A 37 2.74 9.54 -16.55
CA ILE A 37 2.13 9.45 -17.89
C ILE A 37 0.93 10.41 -18.02
N MET A 38 0.26 10.74 -16.92
CA MET A 38 -0.90 11.64 -16.93
C MET A 38 -0.65 12.98 -17.64
N PRO A 39 0.50 13.67 -17.49
CA PRO A 39 0.81 14.89 -18.22
C PRO A 39 0.75 14.72 -19.73
N GLU A 40 1.18 13.58 -20.28
CA GLU A 40 1.16 13.32 -21.72
C GLU A 40 -0.28 13.34 -22.24
N TYR A 41 -1.22 12.76 -21.49
CA TYR A 41 -2.64 12.82 -21.84
C TYR A 41 -3.21 14.24 -21.67
N LEU A 42 -2.86 14.89 -20.56
CA LEU A 42 -3.38 16.22 -20.23
C LEU A 42 -2.87 17.32 -21.18
N GLU A 43 -1.74 17.08 -21.83
CA GLU A 43 -1.14 17.93 -22.86
C GLU A 43 -1.52 17.49 -24.29
N GLY A 44 -2.32 16.42 -24.43
CA GLY A 44 -2.80 15.94 -25.73
C GLY A 44 -1.76 15.17 -26.57
N LYS A 45 -0.67 14.70 -25.96
CA LYS A 45 0.36 13.90 -26.63
C LYS A 45 -0.06 12.44 -26.84
N ILE A 46 -0.82 11.90 -25.90
CA ILE A 46 -1.43 10.57 -25.98
C ILE A 46 -2.94 10.69 -25.94
N ASP A 47 -3.63 9.75 -26.58
CA ASP A 47 -5.08 9.72 -26.55
C ASP A 47 -5.61 9.01 -25.28
N ARG A 48 -6.94 9.00 -25.11
CA ARG A 48 -7.57 8.35 -23.95
C ARG A 48 -7.40 6.83 -23.96
N LYS A 49 -7.29 6.20 -25.14
CA LYS A 49 -7.16 4.75 -25.28
C LYS A 49 -5.76 4.30 -24.88
N GLU A 50 -4.74 5.05 -25.27
CA GLU A 50 -3.36 4.85 -24.86
C GLU A 50 -3.19 5.03 -23.35
N LEU A 51 -3.81 6.06 -22.76
CA LEU A 51 -3.84 6.22 -21.31
C LEU A 51 -4.52 5.03 -20.61
N ALA A 52 -5.67 4.59 -21.13
CA ALA A 52 -6.41 3.46 -20.60
C ALA A 52 -5.62 2.14 -20.67
N ALA A 53 -4.96 1.88 -21.80
CA ALA A 53 -4.09 0.71 -21.98
C ALA A 53 -2.89 0.74 -21.03
N THR A 54 -2.27 1.92 -20.87
CA THR A 54 -1.13 2.11 -19.96
C THR A 54 -1.55 1.89 -18.51
N SER A 55 -2.66 2.51 -18.08
CA SER A 55 -3.25 2.33 -16.75
C SER A 55 -3.53 0.86 -16.44
N PHE A 56 -4.12 0.14 -17.38
CA PHE A 56 -4.35 -1.31 -17.25
C PHE A 56 -3.03 -2.07 -17.09
N ALA A 57 -2.05 -1.82 -17.95
CA ALA A 57 -0.76 -2.53 -17.93
C ALA A 57 0.00 -2.35 -16.61
N VAL A 58 0.03 -1.14 -16.04
CA VAL A 58 0.77 -0.87 -14.80
C VAL A 58 0.02 -1.27 -13.52
N SER A 59 -1.31 -1.41 -13.59
CA SER A 59 -2.16 -1.63 -12.41
C SER A 59 -2.67 -3.05 -12.28
N PHE A 60 -3.01 -3.72 -13.39
CA PHE A 60 -3.70 -5.00 -13.39
C PHE A 60 -2.93 -6.08 -12.62
N GLY A 61 -1.64 -6.25 -12.92
CA GLY A 61 -0.79 -7.26 -12.27
C GLY A 61 -0.70 -7.09 -10.75
N LEU A 62 -0.72 -5.86 -10.25
CA LEU A 62 -0.73 -5.55 -8.82
C LEU A 62 -2.10 -5.84 -8.19
N ILE A 63 -3.21 -5.61 -8.90
CA ILE A 63 -4.55 -5.93 -8.40
C ILE A 63 -4.72 -7.44 -8.23
N ILE A 64 -4.50 -8.20 -9.31
CA ILE A 64 -4.76 -9.65 -9.33
C ILE A 64 -3.70 -10.46 -8.60
N GLY A 65 -2.48 -9.92 -8.49
CA GLY A 65 -1.35 -10.65 -7.96
C GLY A 65 -0.98 -10.28 -6.53
N PHE A 66 -1.32 -9.07 -6.10
CA PHE A 66 -0.93 -8.55 -4.79
C PHE A 66 -2.14 -8.11 -3.97
N GLY A 67 -2.96 -7.19 -4.50
CA GLY A 67 -4.10 -6.63 -3.78
C GLY A 67 -5.13 -7.68 -3.36
N ILE A 68 -5.73 -8.37 -4.33
CA ILE A 68 -6.79 -9.36 -4.07
C ILE A 68 -6.25 -10.59 -3.32
N PRO A 69 -5.15 -11.25 -3.75
CA PRO A 69 -4.65 -12.47 -3.10
C PRO A 69 -4.38 -12.30 -1.61
N VAL A 70 -3.75 -11.19 -1.21
CA VAL A 70 -3.44 -10.94 0.20
C VAL A 70 -4.73 -10.59 0.98
N SER A 71 -5.73 -9.98 0.33
CA SER A 71 -7.00 -9.64 0.97
C SER A 71 -7.89 -10.87 1.22
N ILE A 72 -7.86 -11.90 0.36
CA ILE A 72 -8.67 -13.14 0.51
C ILE A 72 -8.41 -13.83 1.85
N GLY A 73 -7.15 -13.89 2.30
CA GLY A 73 -6.78 -14.58 3.54
C GLY A 73 -7.14 -13.82 4.82
N SER A 74 -7.56 -12.56 4.70
CA SER A 74 -7.56 -11.59 5.80
C SER A 74 -8.88 -10.84 5.97
N THR A 75 -9.75 -10.82 4.95
CA THR A 75 -11.00 -10.02 4.88
C THR A 75 -10.83 -8.51 5.01
N ILE A 76 -9.60 -8.03 5.22
CA ILE A 76 -9.22 -6.61 5.18
C ILE A 76 -8.63 -6.35 3.79
N LEU A 77 -9.11 -5.31 3.12
CA LEU A 77 -8.67 -4.95 1.79
C LEU A 77 -7.33 -4.23 1.83
N VAL A 78 -6.40 -4.62 0.97
CA VAL A 78 -5.24 -3.77 0.66
C VAL A 78 -5.68 -2.66 -0.30
N ALA A 79 -5.25 -1.42 -0.09
CA ALA A 79 -5.64 -0.27 -0.92
C ALA A 79 -5.40 -0.49 -2.43
N HIS A 80 -4.35 -1.24 -2.77
CA HIS A 80 -4.04 -1.68 -4.13
C HIS A 80 -5.17 -2.46 -4.82
N SER A 81 -6.04 -3.14 -4.07
CA SER A 81 -7.17 -3.90 -4.64
C SER A 81 -8.27 -2.99 -5.19
N ILE A 82 -8.44 -1.78 -4.63
CA ILE A 82 -9.53 -0.86 -4.99
C ILE A 82 -9.05 0.39 -5.71
N LEU A 83 -7.97 1.02 -5.24
CA LEU A 83 -7.53 2.31 -5.79
C LEU A 83 -6.84 2.16 -7.15
N LEU A 84 -6.14 1.05 -7.38
CA LEU A 84 -5.61 0.73 -8.71
C LEU A 84 -6.72 0.37 -9.69
N ALA A 85 -7.78 -0.30 -9.23
CA ALA A 85 -8.94 -0.56 -10.08
C ALA A 85 -9.66 0.75 -10.43
N ALA A 86 -9.73 1.69 -9.49
CA ALA A 86 -10.26 3.03 -9.73
C ALA A 86 -9.43 3.81 -10.79
N ASP A 87 -8.10 3.65 -10.82
CA ASP A 87 -7.27 4.19 -11.91
C ASP A 87 -7.67 3.61 -13.28
N ILE A 88 -7.86 2.29 -13.36
CA ILE A 88 -8.28 1.61 -14.59
C ILE A 88 -9.67 2.09 -15.01
N ILE A 89 -10.66 2.00 -14.13
CA ILE A 89 -12.06 2.39 -14.41
C ILE A 89 -12.15 3.87 -14.80
N GLY A 90 -11.44 4.73 -14.07
CA GLY A 90 -11.41 6.16 -14.34
C GLY A 90 -10.84 6.47 -15.72
N THR A 91 -9.70 5.87 -16.07
CA THR A 91 -9.05 6.10 -17.37
C THR A 91 -9.78 5.44 -18.56
N TRP A 92 -10.48 4.33 -18.34
CA TRP A 92 -11.24 3.61 -19.38
C TRP A 92 -12.55 4.28 -19.75
N THR A 93 -13.09 5.12 -18.87
CA THR A 93 -14.35 5.84 -19.12
C THR A 93 -14.10 7.14 -19.89
N PRO A 94 -15.06 7.61 -20.71
CA PRO A 94 -14.93 8.86 -21.46
C PRO A 94 -14.65 10.07 -20.57
N ALA A 95 -13.89 11.04 -21.09
CA ALA A 95 -13.56 12.29 -20.39
C ALA A 95 -14.63 13.38 -20.60
N ASN A 96 -15.90 13.06 -20.32
CA ASN A 96 -17.02 14.01 -20.36
C ASN A 96 -17.91 13.82 -19.12
N LYS A 97 -18.88 14.71 -18.89
CA LYS A 97 -19.75 14.67 -17.69
C LYS A 97 -20.40 13.30 -17.48
N TRP A 98 -20.85 12.67 -18.56
CA TRP A 98 -21.44 11.33 -18.57
C TRP A 98 -20.42 10.25 -18.22
N GLY A 99 -19.23 10.29 -18.80
CA GLY A 99 -18.16 9.35 -18.53
C GLY A 99 -17.59 9.50 -17.12
N THR A 100 -17.55 10.71 -16.56
CA THR A 100 -17.23 10.91 -15.14
C THR A 100 -18.28 10.30 -14.22
N ALA A 101 -19.57 10.47 -14.52
CA ALA A 101 -20.64 9.82 -13.77
C ALA A 101 -20.55 8.28 -13.88
N LEU A 102 -20.30 7.77 -15.09
CA LEU A 102 -20.10 6.35 -15.35
C LEU A 102 -18.89 5.80 -14.56
N ALA A 103 -17.78 6.54 -14.52
CA ALA A 103 -16.61 6.19 -13.72
C ALA A 103 -16.97 6.02 -12.25
N GLY A 104 -17.75 6.96 -11.71
CA GLY A 104 -18.24 6.92 -10.33
C GLY A 104 -19.11 5.70 -10.05
N VAL A 105 -20.08 5.41 -10.93
CA VAL A 105 -20.99 4.27 -10.77
C VAL A 105 -20.24 2.94 -10.88
N VAL A 106 -19.43 2.77 -11.93
CA VAL A 106 -18.66 1.53 -12.14
C VAL A 106 -17.64 1.33 -11.01
N GLY A 107 -16.98 2.40 -10.56
CA GLY A 107 -16.07 2.37 -9.43
C GLY A 107 -16.76 1.97 -8.12
N ALA A 108 -17.97 2.48 -7.86
CA ALA A 108 -18.76 2.12 -6.70
C ALA A 108 -19.23 0.67 -6.75
N VAL A 109 -19.74 0.21 -7.90
CA VAL A 109 -20.13 -1.18 -8.14
C VAL A 109 -18.94 -2.12 -7.98
N TYR A 110 -17.77 -1.74 -8.49
CA TYR A 110 -16.54 -2.51 -8.29
C TYR A 110 -16.18 -2.62 -6.81
N GLY A 111 -16.22 -1.52 -6.05
CA GLY A 111 -15.95 -1.54 -4.61
C GLY A 111 -16.88 -2.51 -3.87
N VAL A 112 -18.19 -2.41 -4.10
CA VAL A 112 -19.19 -3.33 -3.50
C VAL A 112 -18.92 -4.77 -3.93
N GLY A 113 -18.72 -4.98 -5.23
CA GLY A 113 -18.45 -6.29 -5.82
C GLY A 113 -17.16 -6.92 -5.30
N LEU A 114 -16.16 -6.11 -4.94
CA LEU A 114 -14.91 -6.58 -4.37
C LEU A 114 -15.13 -7.09 -2.94
N LEU A 115 -15.78 -6.32 -2.07
CA LEU A 115 -16.05 -6.74 -0.67
C LEU A 115 -17.01 -7.95 -0.62
N PHE A 116 -18.04 -7.95 -1.47
CA PHE A 116 -18.96 -9.08 -1.63
C PHE A 116 -18.24 -10.31 -2.23
N GLY A 117 -17.49 -10.10 -3.30
CA GLY A 117 -16.77 -11.14 -4.04
C GLY A 117 -15.71 -11.83 -3.18
N LEU A 118 -14.99 -11.09 -2.33
CA LEU A 118 -14.07 -11.69 -1.37
C LEU A 118 -14.79 -12.65 -0.41
N SER A 119 -15.95 -12.24 0.11
CA SER A 119 -16.76 -13.07 1.00
C SER A 119 -17.27 -14.34 0.31
N PHE A 120 -17.66 -14.22 -0.97
CA PHE A 120 -18.07 -15.34 -1.80
C PHE A 120 -16.90 -16.30 -2.09
N ILE A 121 -15.74 -15.78 -2.50
CA ILE A 121 -14.53 -16.58 -2.78
C ILE A 121 -14.10 -17.35 -1.53
N VAL A 122 -14.07 -16.68 -0.37
CA VAL A 122 -13.74 -17.32 0.90
C VAL A 122 -14.72 -18.44 1.23
N SER A 123 -16.02 -18.22 1.02
CA SER A 123 -17.05 -19.26 1.24
C SER A 123 -16.89 -20.43 0.26
N ALA A 124 -16.66 -20.15 -1.02
CA ALA A 124 -16.42 -21.17 -2.04
C ALA A 124 -15.17 -22.01 -1.73
N PHE A 125 -14.07 -21.37 -1.33
CA PHE A 125 -12.84 -22.07 -0.96
C PHE A 125 -12.98 -22.92 0.31
N LYS A 126 -13.91 -22.57 1.22
CA LYS A 126 -14.25 -23.43 2.36
C LYS A 126 -15.00 -24.70 1.96
N MET A 127 -15.73 -24.69 0.85
CA MET A 127 -16.46 -25.85 0.33
C MET A 127 -15.56 -26.82 -0.45
N LEU A 128 -14.34 -26.40 -0.83
CA LEU A 128 -13.41 -27.23 -1.56
C LEU A 128 -12.88 -28.40 -0.71
N PRO A 129 -12.69 -29.61 -1.29
CA PRO A 129 -12.17 -30.78 -0.59
C PRO A 129 -10.83 -30.54 0.14
N VAL A 130 -9.96 -29.72 -0.45
CA VAL A 130 -8.72 -29.24 0.17
C VAL A 130 -8.92 -27.78 0.52
N ASN A 131 -9.17 -27.50 1.80
CA ASN A 131 -9.24 -26.14 2.30
C ASN A 131 -7.82 -25.59 2.54
N PHE A 132 -7.37 -24.72 1.65
CA PHE A 132 -6.05 -24.11 1.70
C PHE A 132 -6.03 -22.69 2.30
N LEU A 133 -7.18 -22.17 2.76
CA LEU A 133 -7.26 -20.81 3.35
C LEU A 133 -6.39 -20.68 4.60
N GLY A 134 -6.39 -21.69 5.47
CA GLY A 134 -5.54 -21.73 6.67
C GLY A 134 -4.04 -21.90 6.38
N ALA A 135 -3.68 -22.23 5.13
CA ALA A 135 -2.30 -22.17 4.67
C ALA A 135 -1.98 -20.81 4.05
N LEU A 136 -2.91 -20.17 3.33
CA LEU A 136 -2.74 -18.81 2.80
C LEU A 136 -2.50 -17.77 3.90
N SER A 137 -3.00 -17.99 5.12
CA SER A 137 -2.69 -17.11 6.26
C SER A 137 -1.20 -17.06 6.63
N LEU A 138 -0.39 -18.02 6.17
CA LEU A 138 1.06 -18.03 6.38
C LEU A 138 1.81 -17.06 5.43
N LEU A 139 1.16 -16.58 4.36
CA LEU A 139 1.76 -15.61 3.42
C LEU A 139 2.29 -14.37 4.14
N GLY A 140 1.54 -13.89 5.14
CA GLY A 140 1.85 -12.66 5.86
C GLY A 140 2.83 -12.80 7.02
N GLY A 141 3.12 -14.02 7.47
CA GLY A 141 3.94 -14.26 8.66
C GLY A 141 5.34 -13.66 8.56
N PRO A 142 6.13 -14.01 7.52
CA PRO A 142 7.49 -13.49 7.36
C PRO A 142 7.56 -11.96 7.19
N ILE A 143 6.50 -11.34 6.68
CA ILE A 143 6.44 -9.89 6.41
C ILE A 143 6.60 -9.09 7.70
N LEU A 144 5.98 -9.54 8.79
CA LEU A 144 5.95 -8.81 10.05
C LEU A 144 7.34 -8.53 10.61
N LEU A 145 8.24 -9.52 10.56
CA LEU A 145 9.60 -9.38 11.05
C LEU A 145 10.53 -8.80 9.98
N ALA A 146 10.41 -9.26 8.73
CA ALA A 146 11.26 -8.80 7.64
C ALA A 146 11.14 -7.29 7.42
N PHE A 147 9.95 -6.72 7.66
CA PHE A 147 9.74 -5.28 7.52
C PHE A 147 10.61 -4.45 8.45
N CYS A 148 10.98 -4.94 9.64
CA CYS A 148 11.90 -4.20 10.51
C CYS A 148 13.27 -3.99 9.84
N ALA A 149 13.64 -4.77 8.83
CA ALA A 149 14.91 -4.64 8.13
C ALA A 149 14.91 -3.56 7.03
N PHE A 150 13.76 -3.19 6.46
CA PHE A 150 13.73 -2.25 5.32
C PHE A 150 14.43 -0.92 5.63
N PRO A 151 14.35 -0.34 6.86
CA PRO A 151 15.04 0.91 7.12
C PRO A 151 16.55 0.80 7.06
N ALA A 152 17.08 -0.33 7.53
CA ALA A 152 18.50 -0.62 7.45
C ALA A 152 18.96 -0.80 5.99
N LEU A 153 18.13 -1.43 5.16
CA LEU A 153 18.37 -1.56 3.72
C LEU A 153 18.36 -0.19 3.02
N ALA A 154 17.41 0.68 3.35
CA ALA A 154 17.35 2.04 2.80
C ALA A 154 18.60 2.86 3.18
N VAL A 155 19.04 2.76 4.44
CA VAL A 155 20.32 3.34 4.90
C VAL A 155 21.51 2.73 4.17
N ALA A 156 21.51 1.42 3.93
CA ALA A 156 22.56 0.74 3.18
C ALA A 156 22.66 1.28 1.75
N SER A 157 21.51 1.47 1.09
CA SER A 157 21.44 1.99 -0.28
C SER A 157 21.90 3.44 -0.38
N GLN A 158 21.54 4.31 0.58
CA GLN A 158 21.90 5.73 0.52
C GLN A 158 23.30 6.04 1.08
N HIS A 159 23.70 5.36 2.16
CA HIS A 159 24.91 5.71 2.92
C HIS A 159 25.93 4.57 2.99
N GLY A 160 25.73 3.51 2.22
CA GLY A 160 26.63 2.37 2.11
C GLY A 160 26.40 1.28 3.15
N ALA A 161 26.91 0.08 2.84
CA ALA A 161 26.67 -1.14 3.60
C ALA A 161 27.02 -1.04 5.09
N LYS A 162 28.10 -0.33 5.47
CA LYS A 162 28.53 -0.21 6.87
C LYS A 162 27.46 0.43 7.76
N LYS A 163 26.88 1.55 7.33
CA LYS A 163 25.81 2.25 8.09
C LYS A 163 24.51 1.45 8.08
N GLY A 164 24.23 0.74 6.97
CA GLY A 164 23.15 -0.22 6.90
C GLY A 164 23.27 -1.34 7.94
N MET A 165 24.44 -1.97 8.04
CA MET A 165 24.71 -3.04 9.01
C MET A 165 24.61 -2.55 10.47
N ILE A 166 25.06 -1.33 10.77
CA ILE A 166 24.89 -0.73 12.10
C ILE A 166 23.40 -0.57 12.40
N THR A 167 22.63 -0.04 11.46
CA THR A 167 21.18 0.15 11.60
C THR A 167 20.46 -1.19 11.78
N PHE A 168 20.84 -2.21 11.01
CA PHE A 168 20.29 -3.57 11.13
C PHE A 168 20.63 -4.19 12.49
N GLY A 169 21.87 -4.05 12.95
CA GLY A 169 22.31 -4.51 14.27
C GLY A 169 21.54 -3.84 15.40
N ALA A 170 21.39 -2.51 15.36
CA ALA A 170 20.60 -1.76 16.35
C ALA A 170 19.13 -2.20 16.36
N THR A 171 18.54 -2.42 15.18
CA THR A 171 17.19 -2.94 15.01
C THR A 171 17.01 -4.32 15.63
N PHE A 172 17.97 -5.22 15.38
CA PHE A 172 17.97 -6.58 15.93
C PHE A 172 18.12 -6.57 17.46
N VAL A 173 19.02 -5.76 18.00
CA VAL A 173 19.18 -5.58 19.46
C VAL A 173 17.90 -5.03 20.07
N ALA A 174 17.27 -4.02 19.45
CA ALA A 174 16.00 -3.47 19.92
C ALA A 174 14.89 -4.54 19.95
N TYR A 175 14.83 -5.42 18.94
CA TYR A 175 13.90 -6.54 18.92
C TYR A 175 14.15 -7.51 20.09
N LEU A 176 15.41 -7.91 20.33
CA LEU A 176 15.77 -8.80 21.42
C LEU A 176 15.45 -8.20 22.80
N LEU A 177 15.78 -6.92 22.99
CA LEU A 177 15.52 -6.21 24.24
C LEU A 177 14.01 -6.08 24.48
N ALA A 178 13.23 -5.69 23.47
CA ALA A 178 11.78 -5.61 23.61
C ALA A 178 11.13 -6.98 23.82
N THR A 179 11.67 -8.05 23.25
CA THR A 179 11.17 -9.41 23.50
C THR A 179 11.46 -9.87 24.93
N LYS A 180 12.64 -9.56 25.46
CA LYS A 180 13.08 -10.03 26.79
C LYS A 180 12.60 -9.16 27.95
N PHE A 181 12.55 -7.85 27.73
CA PHE A 181 12.28 -6.84 28.77
C PHE A 181 11.06 -5.96 28.47
N GLY A 182 10.34 -6.21 27.37
CA GLY A 182 9.21 -5.38 26.96
C GLY A 182 7.98 -5.51 27.85
N VAL A 183 7.94 -6.44 28.80
CA VAL A 183 6.86 -6.57 29.77
C VAL A 183 7.35 -6.06 31.12
N PHE A 184 6.86 -4.90 31.52
CA PHE A 184 7.13 -4.37 32.85
C PHE A 184 5.84 -3.87 33.49
N SER A 185 5.74 -4.10 34.81
CA SER A 185 4.61 -3.61 35.60
C SER A 185 4.97 -2.24 36.14
N VAL A 186 4.21 -1.23 35.72
CA VAL A 186 4.29 0.10 36.34
C VAL A 186 3.38 0.08 37.58
N GLY A 187 3.79 0.73 38.66
CA GLY A 187 3.02 0.79 39.92
C GLY A 187 1.53 1.05 39.69
N ASN A 188 0.69 0.41 40.51
CA ASN A 188 -0.78 0.21 40.35
C ASN A 188 -1.23 -0.95 39.45
N GLY A 189 -0.38 -1.95 39.17
CA GLY A 189 -0.82 -3.19 38.51
C GLY A 189 -1.08 -3.06 37.00
N ILE A 190 -0.68 -1.94 36.39
CA ILE A 190 -0.77 -1.73 34.95
C ILE A 190 0.41 -2.44 34.27
N LYS A 191 0.13 -3.55 33.59
CA LYS A 191 1.09 -4.25 32.74
C LYS A 191 1.22 -3.53 31.41
N ILE A 192 2.36 -2.89 31.16
CA ILE A 192 2.70 -2.34 29.85
C ILE A 192 3.50 -3.40 29.10
N THR A 193 3.04 -3.75 27.89
CA THR A 193 3.73 -4.68 26.99
C THR A 193 4.17 -3.94 25.74
N LEU A 194 5.47 -3.76 25.58
CA LEU A 194 6.07 -3.22 24.38
C LEU A 194 6.08 -4.29 23.29
N ASN A 195 5.53 -3.96 22.13
CA ASN A 195 5.58 -4.84 20.96
C ASN A 195 7.00 -4.86 20.36
N PRO A 196 7.67 -6.02 20.27
CA PRO A 196 9.03 -6.09 19.73
C PRO A 196 9.16 -5.61 18.28
N ILE A 197 8.15 -5.84 17.46
CA ILE A 197 8.10 -5.38 16.06
C ILE A 197 7.98 -3.85 16.03
N GLY A 198 7.06 -3.30 16.82
CA GLY A 198 6.88 -1.84 16.91
C GLY A 198 8.14 -1.11 17.38
N MET A 199 8.80 -1.63 18.42
CA MET A 199 10.02 -1.03 18.98
C MET A 199 11.22 -1.14 18.04
N SER A 200 11.42 -2.31 17.42
CA SER A 200 12.50 -2.49 16.46
C SER A 200 12.31 -1.59 15.23
N LEU A 201 11.08 -1.48 14.72
CA LEU A 201 10.76 -0.57 13.63
C LEU A 201 11.01 0.89 14.01
N LEU A 202 10.60 1.32 15.21
CA LEU A 202 10.85 2.68 15.69
C LEU A 202 12.34 3.01 15.70
N VAL A 203 13.18 2.12 16.26
CA VAL A 203 14.64 2.29 16.30
C VAL A 203 15.21 2.36 14.88
N ALA A 204 14.82 1.44 14.01
CA ALA A 204 15.27 1.39 12.63
C ALA A 204 14.95 2.71 11.87
N MET A 205 13.76 3.26 12.10
CA MET A 205 13.31 4.53 11.52
C MET A 205 14.09 5.73 12.07
N LEU A 206 14.39 5.77 13.38
CA LEU A 206 15.18 6.86 13.96
C LEU A 206 16.59 6.90 13.36
N PHE A 207 17.23 5.75 13.18
CA PHE A 207 18.53 5.66 12.50
C PHE A 207 18.45 6.13 11.05
N MET A 208 17.42 5.70 10.32
CA MET A 208 17.21 6.14 8.94
C MET A 208 17.05 7.66 8.84
N LEU A 209 16.15 8.24 9.64
CA LEU A 209 15.91 9.69 9.64
C LEU A 209 17.15 10.46 10.07
N TYR A 210 17.89 9.95 11.05
CA TYR A 210 19.15 10.54 11.49
C TYR A 210 20.17 10.60 10.36
N PHE A 211 20.44 9.47 9.68
CA PHE A 211 21.41 9.46 8.59
C PHE A 211 20.95 10.28 7.38
N ALA A 212 19.67 10.21 7.03
CA ALA A 212 19.11 10.99 5.93
C ALA A 212 19.24 12.50 6.20
N ALA A 213 18.98 12.95 7.43
CA ALA A 213 19.07 14.36 7.82
C ALA A 213 20.51 14.92 7.86
N GLN A 214 21.54 14.06 7.85
CA GLN A 214 22.93 14.50 7.79
C GLN A 214 23.32 15.09 6.43
N ILE A 215 22.63 14.72 5.35
CA ILE A 215 22.88 15.29 4.02
C ILE A 215 22.09 16.60 3.91
N LYS A 216 22.78 17.70 4.16
CA LYS A 216 22.25 19.06 3.97
C LYS A 216 22.60 19.56 2.57
N GLY A 217 21.69 20.29 1.96
CA GLY A 217 21.88 20.91 0.66
C GLY A 217 21.60 22.41 0.71
N GLU A 218 22.30 23.16 -0.13
CA GLU A 218 22.03 24.58 -0.41
C GLU A 218 21.24 24.77 -1.72
N GLY A 219 20.72 23.68 -2.29
CA GLY A 219 20.08 23.67 -3.61
C GLY A 219 18.69 24.29 -3.63
N THR A 220 18.26 24.74 -4.81
CA THR A 220 16.92 25.30 -5.08
C THR A 220 16.15 24.47 -6.12
N SER A 221 16.44 23.17 -6.26
CA SER A 221 15.94 22.36 -7.37
C SER A 221 14.43 22.18 -7.35
N ASN A 222 13.83 21.81 -6.21
CA ASN A 222 12.39 21.67 -6.07
C ASN A 222 11.67 23.03 -6.02
N ALA A 223 12.28 24.06 -5.45
CA ALA A 223 11.79 25.43 -5.49
C ALA A 223 11.72 25.95 -6.93
N SER A 224 12.73 25.62 -7.74
CA SER A 224 12.76 25.89 -9.18
C SER A 224 11.69 25.07 -9.91
N LEU A 225 11.52 23.77 -9.57
CA LEU A 225 10.42 22.95 -10.10
C LEU A 225 9.05 23.55 -9.77
N VAL A 226 8.83 24.04 -8.54
CA VAL A 226 7.57 24.71 -8.17
C VAL A 226 7.35 25.98 -8.99
N ASN A 227 8.40 26.75 -9.26
CA ASN A 227 8.29 27.95 -10.09
C ASN A 227 7.98 27.59 -11.55
N VAL A 228 8.70 26.62 -12.12
CA VAL A 228 8.51 26.11 -13.49
C VAL A 228 7.14 25.44 -13.66
N PHE A 229 6.69 24.69 -12.67
CA PHE A 229 5.44 23.93 -12.69
C PHE A 229 4.33 24.56 -11.84
N SER A 230 4.38 25.88 -11.64
CA SER A 230 3.40 26.63 -10.84
C SER A 230 1.95 26.42 -11.32
N ALA A 231 1.74 26.32 -12.64
CA ALA A 231 0.45 25.99 -13.24
C ALA A 231 -0.05 24.59 -12.85
N ARG A 232 0.85 23.59 -12.79
CA ARG A 232 0.53 22.21 -12.37
C ARG A 232 0.19 22.17 -10.88
N VAL A 233 0.92 22.89 -10.04
CA VAL A 233 0.62 23.03 -8.60
C VAL A 233 -0.72 23.73 -8.39
N SER A 234 -0.98 24.82 -9.11
CA SER A 234 -2.24 25.58 -9.04
C SER A 234 -3.44 24.70 -9.43
N ARG A 235 -3.30 23.86 -10.46
CA ARG A 235 -4.31 22.88 -10.85
C ARG A 235 -4.67 21.91 -9.72
N ILE A 236 -3.67 21.39 -9.00
CA ILE A 236 -3.91 20.51 -7.85
C ILE A 236 -4.66 21.28 -6.75
N LYS A 237 -4.16 22.46 -6.38
CA LYS A 237 -4.79 23.31 -5.36
C LYS A 237 -6.22 23.70 -5.71
N LYS A 238 -6.55 23.93 -6.98
CA LYS A 238 -7.91 24.23 -7.43
C LYS A 238 -8.89 23.06 -7.18
N ASN A 239 -8.39 21.83 -7.14
CA ASN A 239 -9.20 20.62 -6.91
C ASN A 239 -9.12 20.11 -5.46
N TRP A 240 -8.68 20.94 -4.51
CA TRP A 240 -8.50 20.56 -3.11
C TRP A 240 -9.73 19.89 -2.48
N ILE A 241 -10.95 20.30 -2.85
CA ILE A 241 -12.20 19.74 -2.30
C ILE A 241 -12.31 18.26 -2.67
N TRP A 242 -12.10 17.93 -3.94
CA TRP A 242 -12.19 16.57 -4.45
C TRP A 242 -11.13 15.66 -3.83
N LEU A 243 -9.91 16.18 -3.66
CA LEU A 243 -8.85 15.49 -2.94
C LEU A 243 -9.21 15.26 -1.48
N SER A 244 -9.74 16.28 -0.80
CA SER A 244 -10.09 16.23 0.62
C SER A 244 -11.25 15.27 0.90
N ILE A 245 -12.25 15.21 0.01
CA ILE A 245 -13.33 14.21 0.08
C ILE A 245 -12.73 12.80 0.01
N MET A 246 -11.82 12.54 -0.93
CA MET A 246 -11.17 11.24 -1.05
C MET A 246 -10.34 10.91 0.20
N GLY A 247 -9.58 11.88 0.72
CA GLY A 247 -8.83 11.75 1.96
C GLY A 247 -9.72 11.34 3.13
N GLY A 248 -10.86 12.04 3.32
CA GLY A 248 -11.85 11.71 4.33
C GLY A 248 -12.45 10.31 4.15
N LEU A 249 -12.82 9.92 2.93
CA LEU A 249 -13.37 8.59 2.65
C LEU A 249 -12.39 7.46 2.96
N ILE A 250 -11.12 7.61 2.55
CA ILE A 250 -10.07 6.63 2.85
C ILE A 250 -9.86 6.54 4.37
N THR A 251 -9.79 7.68 5.08
CA THR A 251 -9.62 7.69 6.54
C THR A 251 -10.81 7.04 7.26
N ALA A 252 -12.03 7.32 6.82
CA ALA A 252 -13.24 6.70 7.36
C ALA A 252 -13.23 5.17 7.16
N ALA A 253 -12.92 4.70 5.95
CA ALA A 253 -12.78 3.27 5.66
C ALA A 253 -11.65 2.63 6.50
N SER A 254 -10.50 3.29 6.64
CA SER A 254 -9.40 2.80 7.47
C SER A 254 -9.81 2.69 8.95
N SER A 255 -10.63 3.61 9.47
CA SER A 255 -11.09 3.61 10.87
C SER A 255 -12.04 2.47 11.25
N VAL A 256 -12.74 1.90 10.27
CA VAL A 256 -13.57 0.69 10.46
C VAL A 256 -12.79 -0.59 10.13
N LEU A 257 -11.49 -0.47 9.84
CA LEU A 257 -10.55 -1.57 9.59
C LEU A 257 -10.87 -2.43 8.36
N ILE A 258 -11.59 -1.88 7.37
CA ILE A 258 -11.90 -2.60 6.12
C ILE A 258 -10.84 -2.41 5.04
N ILE A 259 -10.01 -1.37 5.16
CA ILE A 259 -8.93 -1.07 4.21
C ILE A 259 -7.64 -0.74 4.95
N ALA A 260 -6.53 -1.28 4.47
CA ALA A 260 -5.17 -0.98 4.91
C ALA A 260 -4.37 -0.42 3.73
N VAL A 261 -3.41 0.47 4.01
CA VAL A 261 -2.56 1.05 2.96
C VAL A 261 -1.78 -0.02 2.19
N ASP A 262 -1.31 -1.06 2.90
CA ASP A 262 -0.47 -2.11 2.35
C ASP A 262 -0.49 -3.38 3.22
N VAL A 263 0.22 -4.41 2.77
CA VAL A 263 0.23 -5.75 3.35
C VAL A 263 0.67 -5.77 4.81
N LEU A 264 1.72 -5.04 5.20
CA LEU A 264 2.16 -5.10 6.60
C LEU A 264 1.10 -4.54 7.57
N PRO A 265 0.61 -3.29 7.42
CA PRO A 265 -0.47 -2.80 8.28
C PRO A 265 -1.67 -3.76 8.27
N GLN A 266 -2.03 -4.32 7.12
CA GLN A 266 -3.08 -5.33 7.03
C GLN A 266 -2.79 -6.57 7.89
N GLN A 267 -1.56 -7.13 7.85
CA GLN A 267 -1.19 -8.30 8.66
C GLN A 267 -1.17 -8.00 10.16
N LEU A 268 -0.79 -6.78 10.55
CA LEU A 268 -0.88 -6.33 11.93
C LEU A 268 -2.35 -6.20 12.38
N LEU A 269 -3.22 -5.69 11.50
CA LEU A 269 -4.66 -5.61 11.76
C LEU A 269 -5.32 -6.98 11.90
N VAL A 270 -4.92 -7.97 11.08
CA VAL A 270 -5.38 -9.37 11.20
C VAL A 270 -5.03 -9.95 12.58
N LYS A 271 -3.91 -9.51 13.17
CA LYS A 271 -3.50 -9.88 14.54
C LYS A 271 -4.14 -9.02 15.64
N GLY A 272 -4.99 -8.07 15.30
CA GLY A 272 -5.59 -7.11 16.24
C GLY A 272 -4.63 -6.00 16.71
N GLN A 273 -3.43 -5.91 16.14
CA GLN A 273 -2.36 -4.96 16.50
C GLN A 273 -2.53 -3.62 15.78
N VAL A 274 -3.59 -2.88 16.15
CA VAL A 274 -3.99 -1.65 15.46
C VAL A 274 -2.97 -0.51 15.67
N MET A 275 -2.41 -0.38 16.87
CA MET A 275 -1.45 0.69 17.17
C MET A 275 -0.16 0.49 16.36
N GLU A 276 0.30 -0.75 16.25
CA GLU A 276 1.49 -1.09 15.48
C GLU A 276 1.24 -0.94 13.98
N ALA A 277 0.04 -1.28 13.51
CA ALA A 277 -0.36 -0.98 12.14
C ALA A 277 -0.33 0.53 11.86
N ALA A 278 -0.77 1.36 12.82
CA ALA A 278 -0.72 2.83 12.70
C ALA A 278 0.72 3.36 12.69
N ILE A 279 1.59 2.89 13.59
CA ILE A 279 3.01 3.26 13.63
C ILE A 279 3.71 2.88 12.33
N ALA A 280 3.48 1.65 11.85
CA ALA A 280 4.10 1.18 10.62
C ALA A 280 3.60 1.95 9.38
N THR A 281 2.31 2.31 9.36
CA THR A 281 1.72 3.17 8.33
C THR A 281 2.34 4.56 8.35
N LEU A 282 2.51 5.16 9.53
CA LEU A 282 3.14 6.48 9.69
C LEU A 282 4.61 6.47 9.25
N ALA A 283 5.36 5.44 9.66
CA ALA A 283 6.76 5.25 9.28
C ALA A 283 6.93 5.16 7.76
N ARG A 284 6.08 4.37 7.11
CA ARG A 284 6.02 4.29 5.65
C ARG A 284 5.72 5.66 5.05
N ALA A 285 4.69 6.34 5.56
CA ALA A 285 4.22 7.60 4.99
C ALA A 285 5.34 8.65 4.89
N ILE A 286 6.22 8.74 5.91
CA ILE A 286 7.38 9.65 5.89
C ILE A 286 8.27 9.42 4.65
N GLY A 287 8.50 8.17 4.27
CA GLY A 287 9.28 7.84 3.07
C GLY A 287 8.59 8.17 1.75
N PHE A 288 7.26 8.22 1.74
CA PHE A 288 6.49 8.54 0.54
C PHE A 288 6.27 10.03 0.34
N ILE A 289 6.42 10.88 1.38
CA ILE A 289 6.25 12.34 1.26
C ILE A 289 7.04 12.93 0.09
N PRO A 290 8.37 12.70 -0.05
CA PRO A 290 9.14 13.31 -1.12
C PRO A 290 8.70 12.86 -2.51
N LEU A 291 8.44 11.56 -2.68
CA LEU A 291 7.98 10.97 -3.94
C LEU A 291 6.62 11.54 -4.34
N VAL A 292 5.65 11.53 -3.43
CA VAL A 292 4.28 12.01 -3.72
C VAL A 292 4.31 13.48 -4.11
N PHE A 293 5.06 14.31 -3.39
CA PHE A 293 5.06 15.76 -3.60
C PHE A 293 5.83 16.13 -4.86
N SER A 294 7.04 15.61 -5.06
CA SER A 294 7.84 15.88 -6.26
C SER A 294 7.11 15.43 -7.52
N THR A 295 6.57 14.21 -7.53
CA THR A 295 5.80 13.71 -8.66
C THR A 295 4.54 14.52 -8.87
N ALA A 296 3.84 14.96 -7.82
CA ALA A 296 2.66 15.80 -7.96
C ALA A 296 2.99 17.18 -8.57
N ILE A 297 4.08 17.82 -8.14
CA ILE A 297 4.53 19.11 -8.69
C ILE A 297 4.87 18.95 -10.16
N VAL A 298 5.64 17.91 -10.50
CA VAL A 298 6.01 17.63 -11.87
C VAL A 298 4.79 17.24 -12.69
N THR A 299 3.85 16.45 -12.21
CA THR A 299 2.78 15.93 -13.09
C THR A 299 1.50 16.76 -13.09
N GLY A 300 1.27 17.58 -12.06
CA GLY A 300 -0.01 18.27 -11.85
C GLY A 300 -1.16 17.33 -11.49
N VAL A 301 -0.84 16.08 -11.13
CA VAL A 301 -1.79 15.06 -10.68
C VAL A 301 -1.35 14.57 -9.31
N TYR A 302 -2.27 14.56 -8.34
CA TYR A 302 -1.94 14.18 -6.97
C TYR A 302 -2.09 12.68 -6.73
N GLY A 303 -1.62 12.18 -5.59
CA GLY A 303 -1.89 10.81 -5.14
C GLY A 303 -3.30 10.70 -4.56
N MET A 304 -4.09 9.69 -4.95
CA MET A 304 -5.44 9.50 -4.37
C MET A 304 -5.43 9.40 -2.84
N ALA A 305 -4.38 8.78 -2.30
CA ALA A 305 -4.18 8.62 -0.86
C ALA A 305 -3.23 9.66 -0.24
N GLY A 306 -2.86 10.70 -1.00
CA GLY A 306 -1.87 11.71 -0.57
C GLY A 306 -0.56 11.08 -0.11
N THR A 307 0.00 11.57 0.99
CA THR A 307 1.21 11.00 1.61
C THR A 307 0.98 9.68 2.34
N THR A 308 -0.25 9.15 2.33
CA THR A 308 -0.73 7.97 3.06
C THR A 308 -0.88 8.13 4.58
N ILE A 309 -0.53 9.29 5.16
CA ILE A 309 -0.76 9.60 6.59
C ILE A 309 -2.24 9.48 6.96
N ILE A 310 -3.15 9.78 6.02
CA ILE A 310 -4.60 9.63 6.17
C ILE A 310 -5.02 8.21 6.61
N PHE A 311 -4.26 7.16 6.25
CA PHE A 311 -4.52 5.80 6.73
C PHE A 311 -4.15 5.66 8.21
N ALA A 312 -3.00 6.19 8.64
CA ALA A 312 -2.58 6.17 10.04
C ALA A 312 -3.56 6.93 10.93
N ILE A 313 -4.04 8.10 10.49
CA ILE A 313 -5.09 8.85 11.19
C ILE A 313 -6.35 7.99 11.35
N GLY A 314 -6.74 7.27 10.30
CA GLY A 314 -7.90 6.38 10.33
C GLY A 314 -7.73 5.26 11.37
N LEU A 315 -6.57 4.62 11.39
CA LEU A 315 -6.25 3.56 12.36
C LEU A 315 -6.24 4.07 13.80
N LEU A 316 -5.74 5.29 14.05
CA LEU A 316 -5.75 5.92 15.36
C LEU A 316 -7.16 6.31 15.81
N LEU A 317 -8.04 6.68 14.87
CA LEU A 317 -9.45 7.01 15.13
C LEU A 317 -10.39 5.82 14.99
N LYS A 318 -9.87 4.59 15.20
CA LYS A 318 -10.63 3.35 15.09
C LYS A 318 -11.98 3.44 15.81
N GLY A 319 -13.04 3.03 15.10
CA GLY A 319 -14.41 2.99 15.63
C GLY A 319 -15.21 4.29 15.48
N ASN A 320 -14.60 5.38 15.01
CA ASN A 320 -15.27 6.68 14.83
C ASN A 320 -15.20 7.18 13.37
N PRO A 321 -15.92 6.55 12.42
CA PRO A 321 -15.78 6.84 10.99
C PRO A 321 -16.10 8.29 10.59
N ILE A 322 -17.04 8.94 11.27
CA ILE A 322 -17.40 10.34 10.99
C ILE A 322 -16.26 11.29 11.40
N VAL A 323 -15.70 11.09 12.59
CA VAL A 323 -14.56 11.88 13.08
C VAL A 323 -13.33 11.61 12.21
N ALA A 324 -13.11 10.35 11.83
CA ALA A 324 -12.06 9.97 10.90
C ALA A 324 -12.24 10.64 9.53
N PHE A 325 -13.47 10.71 8.99
CA PHE A 325 -13.73 11.43 7.74
C PHE A 325 -13.30 12.89 7.83
N ILE A 326 -13.71 13.60 8.89
CA ILE A 326 -13.39 15.01 9.09
C ILE A 326 -11.87 15.20 9.24
N ALA A 327 -11.22 14.36 10.06
CA ALA A 327 -9.78 14.43 10.26
C ALA A 327 -8.99 14.16 8.96
N GLY A 328 -9.39 13.15 8.19
CA GLY A 328 -8.81 12.84 6.89
C GLY A 328 -9.02 13.94 5.86
N PHE A 329 -10.20 14.55 5.84
CA PHE A 329 -10.52 15.68 4.97
C PHE A 329 -9.62 16.88 5.28
N VAL A 330 -9.52 17.26 6.56
CA VAL A 330 -8.69 18.39 6.99
C VAL A 330 -7.21 18.10 6.73
N TRP A 331 -6.74 16.90 7.03
CA TRP A 331 -5.34 16.53 6.78
C TRP A 331 -4.98 16.59 5.30
N MET A 332 -5.84 16.05 4.44
CA MET A 332 -5.63 16.11 3.00
C MET A 332 -5.63 17.55 2.47
N TRP A 333 -6.50 18.41 2.99
CA TRP A 333 -6.46 19.83 2.68
C TRP A 333 -5.13 20.46 3.10
N ILE A 334 -4.63 20.17 4.30
CA ILE A 334 -3.31 20.63 4.77
C ILE A 334 -2.21 20.17 3.81
N GLU A 335 -2.17 18.89 3.42
CA GLU A 335 -1.18 18.37 2.47
C GLU A 335 -1.18 19.14 1.15
N VAL A 336 -2.36 19.34 0.57
CA VAL A 336 -2.53 20.06 -0.71
C VAL A 336 -2.08 21.50 -0.60
N GLN A 337 -2.33 22.18 0.53
CA GLN A 337 -1.84 23.54 0.72
C GLN A 337 -0.33 23.60 0.95
N ALA A 338 0.20 22.62 1.69
CA ALA A 338 1.60 22.49 2.03
C ALA A 338 2.49 22.09 0.83
N LEU A 339 1.93 21.56 -0.27
CA LEU A 339 2.66 21.13 -1.48
C LEU A 339 3.86 22.01 -1.84
N ALA A 340 3.63 23.33 -2.02
CA ALA A 340 4.69 24.27 -2.41
C ALA A 340 5.71 24.54 -1.28
N GLY A 341 5.26 24.53 -0.03
CA GLY A 341 6.12 24.76 1.14
C GLY A 341 7.02 23.55 1.43
N THR A 342 6.47 22.34 1.36
CA THR A 342 7.22 21.10 1.55
C THR A 342 8.22 20.88 0.42
N ALA A 343 7.93 21.28 -0.82
CA ALA A 343 8.93 21.28 -1.90
C ALA A 343 10.17 22.11 -1.55
N LYS A 344 9.97 23.34 -1.05
CA LYS A 344 11.06 24.19 -0.56
C LYS A 344 11.77 23.60 0.67
N GLY A 345 11.04 22.89 1.53
CA GLY A 345 11.60 22.18 2.68
C GLY A 345 12.51 21.00 2.28
N LEU A 346 12.10 20.24 1.27
CA LEU A 346 12.86 19.09 0.75
C LEU A 346 14.17 19.52 0.08
N ASP A 347 14.25 20.74 -0.47
CA ASP A 347 15.49 21.33 -0.98
C ASP A 347 16.56 21.54 0.09
N LYS A 348 16.13 21.89 1.31
CA LYS A 348 17.04 22.09 2.45
C LYS A 348 17.57 20.75 3.02
N PHE A 349 16.84 19.67 2.78
CA PHE A 349 17.16 18.32 3.24
C PHE A 349 17.12 17.32 2.07
N PRO A 350 18.04 17.43 1.10
CA PRO A 350 18.07 16.54 -0.06
C PRO A 350 18.25 15.07 0.35
N GLY A 351 18.93 14.80 1.48
CA GLY A 351 19.03 13.45 2.01
C GLY A 351 17.67 12.81 2.33
N LEU A 352 16.74 13.55 2.93
CA LEU A 352 15.38 13.06 3.20
C LEU A 352 14.59 12.84 1.91
N ARG A 353 14.84 13.65 0.88
CA ARG A 353 14.22 13.50 -0.43
C ARG A 353 14.69 12.22 -1.12
N ASP A 354 16.00 12.03 -1.20
CA ASP A 354 16.61 10.88 -1.89
C ASP A 354 16.35 9.57 -1.11
N MET A 355 16.25 9.65 0.22
CA MET A 355 15.85 8.52 1.06
C MET A 355 14.47 7.97 0.68
N GLY A 356 13.56 8.79 0.15
CA GLY A 356 12.24 8.33 -0.29
C GLY A 356 12.31 7.23 -1.36
N GLU A 357 13.20 7.36 -2.34
CA GLU A 357 13.41 6.33 -3.38
C GLU A 357 14.06 5.06 -2.81
N HIS A 358 15.03 5.23 -1.90
CA HIS A 358 15.67 4.10 -1.23
C HIS A 358 14.69 3.34 -0.33
N ILE A 359 13.78 4.03 0.36
CA ILE A 359 12.69 3.43 1.14
C ILE A 359 11.77 2.64 0.22
N ARG A 360 11.31 3.24 -0.90
CA ARG A 360 10.40 2.57 -1.85
C ARG A 360 10.99 1.27 -2.38
N THR A 361 12.25 1.31 -2.79
CA THR A 361 12.96 0.14 -3.33
C THR A 361 13.15 -0.92 -2.25
N SER A 362 13.70 -0.55 -1.10
CA SER A 362 13.93 -1.47 0.02
C SER A 362 12.65 -2.12 0.51
N LEU A 363 11.55 -1.37 0.57
CA LEU A 363 10.24 -1.86 0.98
C LEU A 363 9.66 -2.86 -0.03
N THR A 364 9.77 -2.56 -1.33
CA THR A 364 9.34 -3.46 -2.41
C THR A 364 10.11 -4.79 -2.36
N ASP A 365 11.44 -4.72 -2.23
CA ASP A 365 12.30 -5.90 -2.19
C ASP A 365 12.04 -6.76 -0.94
N THR A 366 11.91 -6.09 0.22
CA THR A 366 11.61 -6.76 1.50
C THR A 366 10.27 -7.48 1.43
N ILE A 367 9.22 -6.83 0.90
CA ILE A 367 7.90 -7.43 0.75
C ILE A 367 7.92 -8.58 -0.25
N ALA A 368 8.61 -8.43 -1.40
CA ALA A 368 8.71 -9.47 -2.42
C ALA A 368 9.35 -10.75 -1.86
N ILE A 369 10.48 -10.63 -1.16
CA ILE A 369 11.16 -11.77 -0.55
C ILE A 369 10.31 -12.37 0.58
N ALA A 370 9.74 -11.53 1.46
CA ALA A 370 8.92 -12.01 2.56
C ALA A 370 7.66 -12.75 2.10
N LEU A 371 6.99 -12.27 1.04
CA LEU A 371 5.85 -12.95 0.43
C LEU A 371 6.26 -14.24 -0.27
N LEU A 372 7.43 -14.29 -0.92
CA LEU A 372 7.93 -15.51 -1.53
C LEU A 372 8.21 -16.59 -0.47
N ILE A 373 8.84 -16.22 0.64
CA ILE A 373 9.07 -17.11 1.79
C ILE A 373 7.73 -17.54 2.40
N GLY A 374 6.79 -16.60 2.59
CA GLY A 374 5.45 -16.90 3.10
C GLY A 374 4.68 -17.87 2.19
N ALA A 375 4.82 -17.71 0.88
CA ALA A 375 4.23 -18.60 -0.12
C ALA A 375 4.86 -19.99 -0.09
N ALA A 376 6.18 -20.07 0.04
CA ALA A 376 6.89 -21.34 0.21
C ALA A 376 6.37 -22.11 1.45
N LEU A 377 6.21 -21.42 2.59
CA LEU A 377 5.65 -22.01 3.81
C LEU A 377 4.19 -22.44 3.63
N ALA A 378 3.37 -21.59 3.00
CA ALA A 378 1.97 -21.88 2.72
C ALA A 378 1.83 -23.11 1.81
N CYS A 379 2.54 -23.14 0.69
CA CYS A 379 2.52 -24.25 -0.26
C CYS A 379 3.04 -25.55 0.35
N ASN A 380 4.10 -25.50 1.15
CA ASN A 380 4.61 -26.70 1.81
C ASN A 380 3.64 -27.23 2.88
N LYS A 381 2.87 -26.36 3.52
CA LYS A 381 1.76 -26.79 4.40
C LYS A 381 0.61 -27.42 3.62
N MET A 382 0.34 -26.98 2.40
CA MET A 382 -0.71 -27.56 1.53
C MET A 382 -0.28 -28.92 0.96
N ALA A 383 0.95 -29.01 0.45
CA ALA A 383 1.54 -30.21 -0.13
C ALA A 383 2.99 -30.36 0.36
N PRO A 384 3.25 -31.22 1.37
CA PRO A 384 4.59 -31.42 1.93
C PRO A 384 5.62 -31.76 0.85
N ASN A 385 6.80 -31.13 0.91
CA ASN A 385 7.94 -31.22 -0.02
C ASN A 385 7.67 -30.67 -1.44
N LEU A 386 6.52 -30.96 -2.04
CA LEU A 386 6.15 -30.46 -3.37
C LEU A 386 5.87 -28.96 -3.39
N GLY A 387 5.42 -28.39 -2.26
CA GLY A 387 5.14 -26.97 -2.16
C GLY A 387 6.35 -26.06 -2.43
N TYR A 388 7.54 -26.45 -1.97
CA TYR A 388 8.77 -25.70 -2.24
C TYR A 388 9.17 -25.78 -3.72
N PHE A 389 9.12 -26.98 -4.29
CA PHE A 389 9.36 -27.20 -5.72
C PHE A 389 8.43 -26.32 -6.56
N TRP A 390 7.14 -26.29 -6.24
CA TRP A 390 6.14 -25.49 -6.94
C TRP A 390 6.46 -24.00 -6.91
N VAL A 391 6.67 -23.42 -5.71
CA VAL A 391 6.90 -21.97 -5.56
C VAL A 391 8.20 -21.53 -6.24
N ILE A 392 9.28 -22.28 -6.06
CA ILE A 392 10.57 -21.98 -6.69
C ILE A 392 10.46 -22.11 -8.21
N GLY A 393 9.80 -23.16 -8.70
CA GLY A 393 9.56 -23.38 -10.13
C GLY A 393 8.77 -22.24 -10.76
N VAL A 394 7.63 -21.87 -10.16
CA VAL A 394 6.79 -20.75 -10.63
C VAL A 394 7.58 -19.43 -10.63
N TRP A 395 8.39 -19.18 -9.60
CA TRP A 395 9.20 -17.96 -9.53
C TRP A 395 10.28 -17.89 -10.62
N LEU A 396 11.02 -18.98 -10.84
CA LEU A 396 12.05 -19.03 -11.88
C LEU A 396 11.44 -18.97 -13.29
N LEU A 397 10.31 -19.65 -13.52
CA LEU A 397 9.60 -19.59 -14.80
C LEU A 397 9.06 -18.19 -15.08
N ASN A 398 8.56 -17.49 -14.07
CA ASN A 398 8.09 -16.11 -14.20
C ASN A 398 9.20 -15.19 -14.76
N LYS A 399 10.45 -15.36 -14.30
CA LYS A 399 11.61 -14.59 -14.80
C LYS A 399 11.96 -14.88 -16.28
N LYS A 400 11.42 -15.95 -16.87
CA LYS A 400 11.61 -16.32 -18.28
C LYS A 400 10.43 -15.93 -19.18
N LEU A 401 9.33 -15.39 -18.62
CA LEU A 401 8.18 -14.94 -19.39
C LEU A 401 8.48 -13.64 -20.15
N LYS A 402 7.89 -13.50 -21.35
CA LYS A 402 7.96 -12.24 -22.13
C LYS A 402 7.34 -11.04 -21.38
N LYS A 403 6.36 -11.32 -20.52
CA LYS A 403 5.69 -10.34 -19.64
C LYS A 403 5.67 -10.93 -18.23
N PRO A 404 6.73 -10.74 -17.44
CA PRO A 404 6.79 -11.29 -16.09
C PRO A 404 5.76 -10.62 -15.19
N LEU A 405 5.20 -11.39 -14.26
CA LEU A 405 4.45 -10.87 -13.12
C LEU A 405 5.39 -10.07 -12.21
N VAL A 406 4.84 -9.06 -11.55
CA VAL A 406 5.55 -8.30 -10.52
C VAL A 406 6.02 -9.24 -9.41
N ASP A 407 7.27 -9.10 -8.94
CA ASP A 407 7.88 -10.05 -8.01
C ASP A 407 7.05 -10.28 -6.73
N MET A 408 6.45 -9.22 -6.18
CA MET A 408 5.56 -9.30 -5.00
C MET A 408 4.28 -10.13 -5.25
N ALA A 409 3.85 -10.27 -6.50
CA ALA A 409 2.65 -11.01 -6.87
C ALA A 409 2.90 -12.51 -7.06
N VAL A 410 4.13 -12.91 -7.37
CA VAL A 410 4.47 -14.29 -7.76
C VAL A 410 4.15 -15.27 -6.63
N GLY A 411 4.56 -14.96 -5.40
CA GLY A 411 4.33 -15.83 -4.23
C GLY A 411 2.84 -16.10 -3.98
N PRO A 412 2.01 -15.06 -3.76
CA PRO A 412 0.57 -15.23 -3.55
C PRO A 412 -0.14 -15.97 -4.68
N ILE A 413 0.18 -15.65 -5.95
CA ILE A 413 -0.40 -16.35 -7.10
C ILE A 413 -0.01 -17.83 -7.08
N ALA A 414 1.27 -18.16 -6.84
CA ALA A 414 1.73 -19.54 -6.78
C ALA A 414 1.00 -20.33 -5.70
N ALA A 415 0.75 -19.73 -4.53
CA ALA A 415 0.04 -20.37 -3.43
C ALA A 415 -1.44 -20.64 -3.73
N ILE A 416 -2.14 -19.68 -4.34
CA ILE A 416 -3.53 -19.87 -4.77
C ILE A 416 -3.60 -20.93 -5.89
N ALA A 417 -2.71 -20.85 -6.88
CA ALA A 417 -2.66 -21.79 -7.99
C ALA A 417 -2.42 -23.22 -7.51
N LEU A 418 -1.52 -23.43 -6.54
CA LEU A 418 -1.31 -24.74 -5.94
C LEU A 418 -2.56 -25.22 -5.21
N GLY A 419 -3.20 -24.36 -4.40
CA GLY A 419 -4.44 -24.72 -3.70
C GLY A 419 -5.55 -25.19 -4.65
N ILE A 420 -5.71 -24.52 -5.78
CA ILE A 420 -6.66 -24.92 -6.84
C ILE A 420 -6.21 -26.25 -7.49
N LEU A 421 -4.92 -26.38 -7.82
CA LEU A 421 -4.38 -27.59 -8.45
C LEU A 421 -4.55 -28.83 -7.56
N LEU A 422 -4.31 -28.72 -6.26
CA LEU A 422 -4.49 -29.85 -5.32
C LEU A 422 -5.95 -30.30 -5.24
N ASN A 423 -6.90 -29.38 -5.37
CA ASN A 423 -8.31 -29.75 -5.47
C ASN A 423 -8.62 -30.49 -6.77
N LEU A 424 -8.04 -30.09 -7.89
CA LEU A 424 -8.18 -30.82 -9.16
C LEU A 424 -7.54 -32.22 -9.09
N LEU A 425 -6.32 -32.32 -8.53
CA LEU A 425 -5.63 -33.59 -8.33
C LEU A 425 -6.42 -34.55 -7.43
N ARG A 426 -7.14 -34.00 -6.44
CA ARG A 426 -8.00 -34.79 -5.57
C ARG A 426 -9.25 -35.32 -6.26
N ILE A 427 -9.78 -34.61 -7.25
CA ILE A 427 -10.88 -35.10 -8.09
C ILE A 427 -10.44 -36.30 -8.93
N VAL A 428 -9.18 -36.35 -9.35
CA VAL A 428 -8.61 -37.47 -10.15
C VAL A 428 -7.84 -38.49 -9.30
N HIS A 429 -7.99 -38.47 -7.97
CA HIS A 429 -7.34 -39.38 -7.01
C HIS A 429 -5.80 -39.41 -7.07
N LEU A 430 -5.16 -38.31 -7.50
CA LEU A 430 -3.70 -38.15 -7.52
C LEU A 430 -3.16 -37.39 -6.29
N PHE A 431 -4.04 -36.91 -5.42
CA PHE A 431 -3.76 -36.24 -4.15
C PHE A 431 -4.95 -36.46 -3.21
#